data_AF-A0A9R1C9M4-F1
#
_entry.id   AF-A0A9R1C9M4-F1
#
_cell.length_a   1.000
_cell.length_b   1.000
_cell.length_c   1.000
_cell.angle_alpha   90.00
_cell.angle_beta   90.00
_cell.angle_gamma   90.00
#
_symmetry.space_group_name_H-M   'P 1'
#
loop_
_entity.id
_entity.type
_entity.pdbx_description
1 polymer ?
#
loop_
_entity_poly.entity_id
_entity_poly.type
_entity_poly.pdbx_seq_one_letter_code
_entity_poly.pdbx_strand_id
1 'polypeptide(L)'
;MDYSKELLQKIEEEARRMMTPAEISALLGIDETELTDDINTLGHPARIAFFHGVAITAREIREDIRDAARAGSPFSVSECLSMIERQLSSVTMI
;
A
#
# COMPACT_ATOMS: atom_id res chain seq x y z
N MET A 1 6.88 -4.39 -18.85
CA MET A 1 5.97 -3.70 -19.79
C MET A 1 6.40 -2.24 -19.98
N ASP A 2 6.10 -1.61 -21.11
CA ASP A 2 6.23 -0.14 -21.23
C ASP A 2 5.00 0.53 -20.61
N TYR A 3 5.18 1.25 -19.49
CA TYR A 3 4.08 1.89 -18.79
C TYR A 3 3.92 3.36 -19.20
N SER A 4 2.73 3.71 -19.69
CA SER A 4 2.34 5.11 -19.80
C SER A 4 2.08 5.71 -18.41
N LYS A 5 2.10 7.03 -18.31
CA LYS A 5 1.76 7.72 -17.05
C LYS A 5 0.33 7.42 -16.60
N GLU A 6 -0.59 7.33 -17.55
CA GLU A 6 -2.00 7.00 -17.31
C GLU A 6 -2.15 5.58 -16.78
N LEU A 7 -1.38 4.61 -17.29
CA LEU A 7 -1.41 3.24 -16.79
C LEU A 7 -0.87 3.16 -15.36
N LEU A 8 0.24 3.84 -15.07
CA LEU A 8 0.79 3.91 -13.71
C LEU A 8 -0.21 4.54 -12.74
N GLN A 9 -0.90 5.61 -13.15
CA GLN A 9 -1.93 6.23 -12.34
C GLN A 9 -3.08 5.27 -12.03
N LYS A 10 -3.55 4.49 -13.01
CA LYS A 10 -4.60 3.48 -12.78
C LYS A 10 -4.14 2.37 -11.83
N ILE A 11 -2.89 1.90 -11.98
CA ILE A 11 -2.31 0.90 -11.06
C ILE A 11 -2.29 1.44 -9.63
N GLU A 12 -1.85 2.69 -9.42
CA GLU A 12 -1.88 3.34 -8.11
C GLU A 12 -3.31 3.44 -7.54
N GLU A 13 -4.27 3.89 -8.36
CA GLU A 13 -5.66 4.04 -7.96
C GLU A 13 -6.30 2.71 -7.53
N GLU A 14 -6.05 1.62 -8.27
CA GLU A 14 -6.55 0.29 -7.91
C GLU A 14 -5.81 -0.31 -6.69
N ALA A 15 -4.50 -0.09 -6.58
CA ALA A 15 -3.74 -0.50 -5.40
C ALA A 15 -4.23 0.20 -4.12
N ARG A 16 -4.64 1.48 -4.23
CA ARG A 16 -5.30 2.20 -3.13
C ARG A 16 -6.65 1.58 -2.75
N ARG A 17 -7.34 0.95 -3.69
CA ARG A 17 -8.57 0.17 -3.42
C ARG A 17 -8.27 -1.23 -2.86
N MET A 18 -7.03 -1.48 -2.42
CA MET A 18 -6.56 -2.75 -1.85
C MET A 18 -6.61 -3.92 -2.83
N MET A 19 -6.60 -3.64 -4.14
CA MET A 19 -6.55 -4.68 -5.17
C MET A 19 -5.15 -5.31 -5.23
N THR A 20 -5.12 -6.62 -5.44
CA THR A 20 -3.91 -7.39 -5.70
C THR A 20 -3.41 -7.15 -7.14
N PRO A 21 -2.13 -7.42 -7.45
CA PRO A 21 -1.63 -7.34 -8.82
C PRO A 21 -2.47 -8.16 -9.82
N ALA A 22 -2.94 -9.34 -9.44
CA ALA A 22 -3.80 -10.18 -10.28
C ALA A 22 -5.14 -9.51 -10.62
N GLU A 23 -5.82 -8.92 -9.62
CA GLU A 23 -7.07 -8.18 -9.82
C GLU A 23 -6.85 -6.94 -10.68
N ILE A 24 -5.77 -6.20 -10.43
CA ILE A 24 -5.39 -5.01 -11.23
C ILE A 24 -5.15 -5.41 -12.69
N SER A 25 -4.38 -6.47 -12.93
CA SER A 25 -4.11 -6.96 -14.28
C SER A 25 -5.39 -7.36 -15.02
N ALA A 26 -6.30 -8.06 -14.35
CA ALA A 26 -7.59 -8.43 -14.91
C ALA A 26 -8.46 -7.21 -15.24
N LEU A 27 -8.51 -6.21 -14.36
CA LEU A 27 -9.30 -4.99 -14.55
C LEU A 27 -8.76 -4.08 -15.65
N LEU A 28 -7.44 -3.99 -15.78
CA LEU A 28 -6.77 -3.12 -16.75
C LEU A 28 -6.49 -3.81 -18.10
N GLY A 29 -6.71 -5.13 -18.18
CA GLY A 29 -6.49 -5.91 -19.40
C GLY A 29 -5.00 -6.02 -19.76
N ILE A 30 -4.13 -6.14 -18.75
CA ILE A 30 -2.67 -6.28 -18.90
C ILE A 30 -2.20 -7.65 -18.40
N ASP A 31 -1.00 -8.06 -18.81
CA ASP A 31 -0.45 -9.35 -18.39
C ASP A 31 -0.13 -9.37 -16.88
N GLU A 32 -0.62 -10.39 -16.18
CA GLU A 32 -0.42 -10.57 -14.73
C GLU A 32 1.02 -10.90 -14.38
N THR A 33 1.66 -11.77 -15.17
CA THR A 33 3.03 -12.22 -14.88
C THR A 33 3.99 -11.05 -15.04
N GLU A 34 3.84 -10.29 -16.12
CA GLU A 34 4.67 -9.12 -16.40
C GLU A 34 4.46 -8.01 -15.35
N LEU A 35 3.21 -7.69 -14.97
CA LEU A 35 2.97 -6.71 -13.90
C LEU A 35 3.58 -7.16 -12.57
N THR A 36 3.45 -8.44 -12.23
CA THR A 36 3.97 -8.98 -10.97
C THR A 36 5.49 -8.91 -10.92
N ASP A 37 6.18 -9.29 -12.00
CA ASP A 37 7.64 -9.21 -12.11
C ASP A 37 8.12 -7.74 -12.04
N ASP A 38 7.41 -6.84 -12.72
CA ASP A 38 7.69 -5.41 -12.72
C ASP A 38 7.50 -4.78 -11.32
N ILE A 39 6.48 -5.19 -10.56
CA ILE A 39 6.28 -4.73 -9.16
C ILE A 39 7.37 -5.28 -8.23
N ASN A 40 7.86 -6.49 -8.48
CA ASN A 40 8.93 -7.11 -7.70
C ASN A 40 10.30 -6.49 -7.98
N THR A 41 10.45 -5.74 -9.08
CA THR A 41 11.71 -5.08 -9.44
C THR A 41 11.89 -3.75 -8.71
N LEU A 42 12.97 -3.62 -7.93
CA LEU A 42 13.29 -2.39 -7.18
C LEU A 42 13.49 -1.20 -8.13
N GLY A 43 12.91 -0.05 -7.78
CA GLY A 43 12.98 1.18 -8.57
C GLY A 43 12.11 1.18 -9.83
N HIS A 44 11.44 0.08 -10.16
CA HIS A 44 10.59 0.01 -11.33
C HIS A 44 9.35 0.93 -11.18
N PRO A 45 8.91 1.65 -12.22
CA PRO A 45 7.77 2.57 -12.13
C PRO A 45 6.48 1.90 -11.63
N ALA A 46 6.19 0.67 -12.08
CA ALA A 46 5.02 -0.09 -11.62
C ALA A 46 5.08 -0.40 -10.11
N ARG A 47 6.27 -0.77 -9.61
CA ARG A 47 6.49 -0.95 -8.16
C ARG A 47 6.17 0.34 -7.40
N ILE A 48 6.70 1.46 -7.86
CA ILE A 48 6.52 2.75 -7.20
C ILE A 48 5.02 3.10 -7.15
N ALA A 49 4.32 3.01 -8.28
CA ALA A 49 2.88 3.29 -8.34
C ALA A 49 2.06 2.37 -7.43
N PHE A 50 2.29 1.06 -7.51
CA PHE A 50 1.57 0.06 -6.69
C PHE A 50 1.78 0.30 -5.19
N PHE A 51 3.03 0.39 -4.73
CA PHE A 51 3.33 0.59 -3.32
C PHE A 51 2.95 1.98 -2.82
N HIS A 52 2.93 3.01 -3.68
CA HIS A 52 2.41 4.32 -3.33
C HIS A 52 0.91 4.23 -3.01
N GLY A 53 0.12 3.56 -3.86
CA GLY A 53 -1.30 3.31 -3.61
C GLY A 53 -1.55 2.56 -2.30
N VAL A 54 -0.81 1.45 -2.07
CA VAL A 54 -0.87 0.69 -0.81
C VAL A 54 -0.53 1.56 0.40
N ALA A 55 0.49 2.41 0.31
CA ALA A 55 0.93 3.28 1.40
C ALA A 55 -0.13 4.34 1.74
N ILE A 56 -0.85 4.87 0.75
CA ILE A 56 -1.95 5.81 0.98
C ILE A 56 -3.05 5.15 1.81
N THR A 57 -3.52 3.96 1.42
CA THR A 57 -4.58 3.26 2.15
C THR A 57 -4.13 2.85 3.54
N ALA A 58 -2.89 2.39 3.67
CA ALA A 58 -2.32 2.08 4.98
C ALA A 58 -2.21 3.33 5.87
N ARG A 59 -2.01 4.53 5.32
CA ARG A 59 -2.06 5.79 6.08
C ARG A 59 -3.48 6.07 6.55
N GLU A 60 -4.47 5.99 5.66
CA GLU A 60 -5.89 6.25 5.95
C GLU A 60 -6.39 5.34 7.08
N ILE A 61 -6.12 4.03 7.00
CA ILE A 61 -6.48 3.07 8.06
C ILE A 61 -5.85 3.44 9.41
N ARG A 62 -4.58 3.87 9.41
CA ARG A 62 -3.91 4.28 10.66
C ARG A 62 -4.51 5.57 11.24
N GLU A 63 -4.94 6.49 10.39
CA GLU A 63 -5.63 7.72 10.82
C GLU A 63 -6.97 7.38 11.48
N ASP A 64 -7.76 6.50 10.87
CA ASP A 64 -9.04 6.04 11.42
C ASP A 64 -8.85 5.32 12.77
N ILE A 65 -7.85 4.44 12.88
CA ILE A 65 -7.52 3.76 14.15
C ILE A 65 -7.11 4.78 15.21
N ARG A 66 -6.28 5.76 14.85
CA ARG A 66 -5.86 6.82 15.78
C ARG A 66 -7.04 7.65 16.27
N ASP A 67 -7.98 7.98 15.39
CA ASP A 67 -9.14 8.78 15.76
C ASP A 67 -10.13 7.98 16.62
N ALA A 68 -10.30 6.68 16.36
CA ALA A 68 -11.04 5.79 17.25
C ALA A 68 -10.37 5.65 18.64
N ALA A 69 -9.04 5.59 18.71
CA ALA A 69 -8.30 5.57 19.96
C ALA A 69 -8.52 6.87 20.77
N ARG A 70 -8.52 8.03 20.09
CA ARG A 70 -8.84 9.33 20.70
C ARG A 70 -10.28 9.41 21.23
N ALA A 71 -11.21 8.73 20.56
CA ALA A 71 -12.59 8.59 21.02
C ALA A 71 -12.75 7.60 22.20
N GLY A 72 -11.68 6.94 22.64
CA GLY A 72 -11.65 6.08 23.82
C GLY A 72 -11.81 4.59 23.53
N SER A 73 -11.68 4.14 22.28
CA SER A 73 -11.69 2.71 21.93
C SER A 73 -10.46 2.00 22.53
N PRO A 74 -10.62 1.05 23.50
CA PRO A 74 -9.49 0.36 24.09
C PRO A 74 -8.73 -0.50 23.08
N PHE A 75 -9.46 -1.12 22.14
CA PHE A 75 -8.87 -1.88 21.04
C PHE A 75 -7.95 -1.00 20.20
N SER A 76 -8.43 0.18 19.78
CA SER A 76 -7.67 1.09 18.92
C SER A 76 -6.46 1.68 19.64
N VAL A 77 -6.55 1.94 20.96
CA VAL A 77 -5.38 2.33 21.78
C VAL A 77 -4.30 1.25 21.75
N SER A 78 -4.68 -0.02 21.94
CA SER A 78 -3.75 -1.16 21.87
C SER A 78 -3.09 -1.27 20.50
N GLU A 79 -3.87 -1.13 19.41
CA GLU A 79 -3.34 -1.16 18.05
C GLU A 79 -2.35 -0.02 17.79
N CYS A 80 -2.66 1.21 18.23
CA CYS A 80 -1.73 2.34 18.11
C CYS A 80 -0.40 2.07 18.83
N LEU A 81 -0.42 1.48 20.03
CA LEU A 81 0.80 1.14 20.77
C LEU A 81 1.66 0.12 19.99
N SER A 82 1.05 -0.95 19.46
CA SER A 82 1.78 -1.93 18.64
C SER A 82 2.37 -1.30 17.37
N MET A 83 1.65 -0.37 16.73
CA MET A 83 2.16 0.36 15.56
C MET A 83 3.37 1.24 15.90
N ILE A 84 3.34 1.93 17.05
CA ILE A 84 4.48 2.74 17.53
C ILE A 84 5.70 1.86 17.79
N GLU A 85 5.53 0.71 18.45
CA GLU A 85 6.62 -0.24 18.71
C GLU A 85 7.27 -0.74 17.41
N ARG A 86 6.46 -1.09 16.40
CA ARG A 86 6.96 -1.50 15.08
C ARG A 86 7.73 -0.37 14.37
N GLN A 87 7.24 0.87 14.46
CA GLN A 87 7.92 2.03 13.88
C GLN A 87 9.28 2.28 14.54
N LEU A 88 9.34 2.25 15.87
CA LEU A 88 10.60 2.39 16.59
C LEU A 88 11.58 1.26 16.23
N SER A 89 11.09 0.02 16.19
CA SER A 89 11.90 -1.14 15.82
C SER A 89 12.49 -1.04 14.41
N SER A 90 11.77 -0.42 13.47
CA SER A 90 12.23 -0.27 12.08
C SER A 90 13.41 0.70 11.91
N VAL A 91 13.62 1.61 12.87
CA VAL A 91 14.72 2.58 12.85
C VAL A 91 15.84 2.24 13.83
N THR A 92 15.58 1.46 14.87
CA THR A 92 16.55 1.10 15.92
C THR A 92 17.18 -0.29 15.74
N MET A 93 17.26 -0.84 14.53
CA MET A 93 17.97 -2.12 14.33
C MET A 93 19.44 -1.98 14.75
N ILE A 94 19.73 -2.43 15.97
CA ILE A 94 21.04 -2.93 16.45
C ILE A 94 21.11 -4.40 16.07
#